data_AF-A0A0C9XHQ1-F1
#
_entry.id   AF-A0A0C9XHQ1-F1
#
_cell.length_a   1.000
_cell.length_b   1.000
_cell.length_c   1.000
_cell.angle_alpha   90.00
_cell.angle_beta   90.00
_cell.angle_gamma   90.00
#
_symmetry.space_group_name_H-M   'P 1'
#
loop_
_entity.id
_entity.type
_entity.pdbx_description
1 polymer ?
#
loop_
_entity_poly.entity_id
_entity_poly.type
_entity_poly.pdbx_seq_one_letter_code
_entity_poly.pdbx_strand_id
1 'polypeptide(L)'
;MPSQVAPSQPSFAHSTNHTLSGLERGELYRQELFAQCADGKHDPTRKYGLCGIITAIFCFPFGLICLCIDSERRCSRCGVVVQ
;
A
#
# COMPACT_ATOMS: atom_id res chain seq x y z
N MET A 1 20.12 14.69 -7.07
CA MET A 1 18.85 15.44 -7.02
C MET A 1 17.80 14.56 -6.36
N PRO A 2 17.42 14.76 -5.08
CA PRO A 2 16.24 14.08 -4.55
C PRO A 2 15.01 14.84 -5.04
N SER A 3 14.25 14.27 -5.98
CA SER A 3 12.91 14.74 -6.32
C SER A 3 12.02 14.60 -5.09
N GLN A 4 11.92 15.67 -4.28
CA GLN A 4 10.85 15.82 -3.32
C GLN A 4 9.58 16.14 -4.11
N VAL A 5 8.81 15.09 -4.42
CA VAL A 5 7.41 15.27 -4.80
C VAL A 5 6.73 15.82 -3.55
N ALA A 6 6.44 17.11 -3.55
CA ALA A 6 5.71 17.76 -2.48
C ALA A 6 4.37 17.01 -2.30
N PRO A 7 4.04 16.51 -1.09
CA PRO A 7 2.78 15.82 -0.87
C PRO A 7 1.64 16.83 -1.07
N SER A 8 0.72 16.52 -1.98
CA SER A 8 -0.55 17.23 -2.14
C SER A 8 -1.30 17.22 -0.81
N GLN A 9 -1.23 18.34 -0.07
CA GLN A 9 -1.91 18.50 1.21
C GLN A 9 -3.44 18.50 0.97
N PRO A 10 -4.20 17.64 1.67
CA PRO A 10 -5.65 17.58 1.50
C PRO A 10 -6.34 18.73 2.24
N SER A 11 -7.40 19.27 1.62
CA SER A 11 -8.22 20.35 2.15
C SER A 11 -9.32 19.79 3.07
N PHE A 12 -9.07 19.72 4.37
CA PHE A 12 -10.10 19.41 5.35
C PHE A 12 -10.48 20.66 6.15
N ALA A 13 -11.74 21.07 6.00
CA ALA A 13 -12.36 22.12 6.77
C ALA A 13 -12.65 21.61 8.20
N HIS A 14 -11.70 21.74 9.11
CA HIS A 14 -12.02 21.86 10.53
C HIS A 14 -11.13 22.94 11.16
N SER A 15 -11.77 24.07 11.45
CA SER A 15 -11.19 25.28 12.01
C SER A 15 -10.79 25.05 13.47
N THR A 16 -9.50 25.10 13.78
CA THR A 16 -9.01 25.55 15.10
C THR A 16 -7.54 25.97 15.00
N ASN A 17 -7.26 27.14 15.55
CA ASN A 17 -6.05 27.97 15.45
C ASN A 17 -4.82 27.38 16.20
N HIS A 18 -4.27 26.24 15.79
CA HIS A 18 -3.06 25.69 16.41
C HIS A 18 -1.93 25.49 15.40
N THR A 19 -0.76 26.05 15.72
CA THR A 19 0.53 25.77 15.07
C THR A 19 0.83 24.28 15.24
N LEU A 20 0.38 23.45 14.30
CA LEU A 20 0.47 22.00 14.40
C LEU A 20 1.94 21.56 14.42
N SER A 21 2.30 20.87 15.51
CA SER A 21 3.58 20.21 15.66
C SER A 21 3.79 19.17 14.55
N GLY A 22 5.04 18.82 14.23
CA GLY A 22 5.33 17.82 13.19
C GLY A 22 4.71 16.44 13.46
N LEU A 23 4.47 16.11 14.73
CA LEU A 23 3.79 14.89 15.16
C LEU A 23 2.30 14.90 14.82
N GLU A 24 1.59 15.98 15.14
CA GLU A 24 0.16 16.13 14.78
C GLU A 24 -0.07 16.03 13.27
N ARG A 25 0.80 16.65 12.46
CA ARG A 25 0.73 16.50 10.99
C ARG A 25 0.89 15.05 10.54
N GLY A 26 1.73 14.27 11.22
CA GLY A 26 1.93 12.85 10.94
C GLY A 26 0.71 11.99 11.31
N GLU A 27 0.06 12.28 12.43
CA GLU A 27 -1.14 11.57 12.88
C GLU A 27 -2.33 11.81 11.97
N LEU A 28 -2.59 13.07 11.60
CA LEU A 28 -3.65 13.44 10.65
C LEU A 28 -3.43 12.77 9.28
N TYR A 29 -2.19 12.75 8.80
CA TYR A 29 -1.84 12.08 7.56
C TYR A 29 -2.11 10.57 7.61
N ARG A 30 -1.77 9.91 8.72
CA ARG A 30 -2.07 8.48 8.91
C ARG A 30 -3.58 8.22 8.91
N GLN A 31 -4.36 9.05 9.61
CA GLN A 31 -5.83 8.89 9.67
C GLN A 31 -6.45 8.96 8.27
N GLU A 32 -6.07 9.95 7.47
CA GLU A 32 -6.54 10.08 6.07
C GLU A 32 -6.12 8.86 5.24
N LEU A 33 -4.89 8.37 5.43
CA LEU A 33 -4.44 7.19 4.70
C LEU A 33 -5.28 5.95 5.04
N PHE A 34 -5.66 5.76 6.29
CA PHE A 34 -6.53 4.66 6.71
C PHE A 34 -7.98 4.87 6.28
N ALA A 35 -8.48 6.10 6.29
CA ALA A 35 -9.83 6.43 5.82
C ALA A 35 -10.05 6.03 4.36
N GLN A 36 -9.09 6.30 3.48
CA GLN A 36 -9.17 5.87 2.08
C GLN A 36 -9.09 4.35 1.91
N CYS A 37 -8.43 3.63 2.82
CA CYS A 37 -8.47 2.16 2.82
C CYS A 37 -9.87 1.65 3.22
N ALA A 38 -10.53 2.32 4.18
CA ALA A 38 -11.90 2.01 4.57
C ALA A 38 -12.93 2.34 3.48
N ASP A 39 -12.67 3.37 2.67
CA ASP A 39 -13.43 3.75 1.46
C ASP A 39 -13.26 2.75 0.29
N GLY A 40 -12.37 1.75 0.45
CA GLY A 40 -12.06 0.76 -0.59
C GLY A 40 -11.01 1.21 -1.61
N LYS A 41 -10.41 2.40 -1.45
CA LYS A 41 -9.27 2.86 -2.27
C LYS A 41 -7.95 2.25 -1.81
N HIS A 42 -7.87 0.93 -1.93
CA HIS A 42 -6.65 0.19 -1.67
C HIS A 42 -5.63 0.39 -2.79
N ASP A 43 -4.36 0.59 -2.40
CA ASP A 43 -3.21 0.57 -3.31
C ASP A 43 -2.65 -0.87 -3.37
N PRO A 44 -2.96 -1.67 -4.42
CA PRO A 44 -2.54 -3.06 -4.49
C PRO A 44 -1.06 -3.16 -4.87
N THR A 45 -0.22 -3.60 -3.93
CA THR A 45 1.16 -4.01 -4.21
C THR A 45 1.22 -5.52 -4.43
N ARG A 46 1.82 -5.94 -5.56
CA ARG A 46 2.14 -7.35 -5.81
C ARG A 46 3.48 -7.70 -5.22
N LYS A 47 3.54 -8.79 -4.45
CA LYS A 47 4.78 -9.46 -4.08
C LYS A 47 4.76 -10.86 -4.66
N TYR A 48 5.88 -11.27 -5.26
CA TYR A 48 6.06 -12.62 -5.77
C TYR A 48 6.92 -13.41 -4.79
N GLY A 49 6.44 -14.57 -4.35
CA GLY A 49 7.23 -15.49 -3.54
C GLY A 49 8.42 -16.01 -4.36
N LEU A 50 9.64 -15.83 -3.84
CA LEU A 50 10.86 -16.41 -4.43
C LEU A 50 10.75 -17.93 -4.61
N CYS A 51 10.06 -18.60 -3.68
CA CYS A 51 9.83 -20.04 -3.74
C CYS A 51 9.01 -20.44 -4.98
N GLY A 52 7.94 -19.69 -5.30
CA GLY A 52 7.13 -19.94 -6.49
C GLY A 52 7.91 -19.76 -7.80
N ILE A 53 8.81 -18.77 -7.86
CA ILE A 53 9.66 -18.52 -9.03
C ILE A 53 10.62 -19.68 -9.26
N ILE A 54 11.24 -20.18 -8.17
CA ILE A 54 12.15 -21.33 -8.24
C ILE A 54 11.39 -22.57 -8.72
N THR A 55 10.22 -22.86 -8.14
CA THR A 55 9.40 -24.02 -8.54
C THR A 55 8.89 -23.92 -9.99
N ALA A 56 8.59 -22.73 -10.50
CA ALA A 56 8.20 -22.51 -11.90
C ALA A 56 9.27 -22.91 -12.91
N ILE A 57 10.54 -22.76 -12.56
CA ILE A 57 11.67 -23.12 -13.42
C ILE A 57 11.88 -24.64 -13.45
N PHE A 58 11.74 -25.32 -12.30
CA PHE A 58 11.97 -26.76 -12.18
C PHE A 58 10.78 -27.63 -12.61
N CYS A 59 9.55 -27.10 -12.62
CA CYS A 59 8.33 -27.87 -12.87
C CYS A 59 7.40 -27.15 -13.86
N PHE A 60 7.76 -27.19 -15.14
CA PHE A 60 7.14 -26.41 -16.22
C PHE A 60 5.95 -27.17 -16.83
N PRO A 61 4.80 -27.30 -16.12
CA PRO A 61 3.72 -26.30 -16.15
C PRO A 61 3.02 -26.05 -14.80
N PHE A 62 3.25 -26.91 -13.81
CA PHE A 62 2.64 -26.85 -12.49
C PHE A 62 3.14 -25.66 -11.67
N GLY A 63 4.41 -25.27 -11.84
CA GLY A 63 4.98 -24.17 -11.09
C GLY A 63 4.48 -22.78 -11.54
N LEU A 64 4.05 -22.62 -12.80
CA LEU A 64 3.43 -21.37 -13.27
C LEU A 64 2.04 -21.15 -12.65
N ILE A 65 1.23 -22.22 -12.54
CA ILE A 65 -0.09 -22.15 -11.89
C ILE A 65 0.08 -21.85 -10.40
N CYS A 66 1.05 -22.51 -9.75
CA CYS A 66 1.37 -22.27 -8.35
C CYS A 66 1.85 -20.83 -8.10
N LEU A 67 2.69 -20.27 -8.98
CA LEU A 67 3.17 -18.89 -8.90
C LEU A 67 2.05 -17.85 -9.09
N CYS A 68 1.09 -18.13 -9.97
CA CYS A 68 -0.06 -17.25 -10.15
C CYS A 68 -0.99 -17.26 -8.91
N ILE A 69 -1.17 -18.41 -8.26
CA ILE A 69 -1.97 -18.55 -7.05
C ILE A 69 -1.25 -17.97 -5.82
N ASP A 70 0.08 -18.09 -5.75
CA ASP A 70 0.94 -17.52 -4.70
C ASP A 70 1.11 -15.99 -4.81
N SER A 71 0.64 -15.38 -5.91
CA SER A 71 0.70 -13.93 -6.08
C SER A 71 -0.37 -13.23 -5.24
N GLU A 72 -0.08 -13.00 -3.97
CA GLU A 72 -0.95 -12.19 -3.12
C GLU A 72 -0.78 -10.70 -3.45
N ARG A 73 -1.88 -10.07 -3.86
CA ARG A 73 -2.01 -8.62 -3.93
C ARG A 73 -2.39 -8.12 -2.55
N ARG A 74 -1.48 -7.41 -1.89
CA ARG A 74 -1.71 -6.84 -0.56
C ARG A 74 -1.71 -5.33 -0.65
N CYS A 75 -2.60 -4.68 0.08
CA CYS A 75 -2.61 -3.23 0.12
C CYS A 75 -1.36 -2.71 0.82
N SER A 76 -0.61 -1.81 0.17
CA SER A 76 0.62 -1.20 0.70
C SER A 76 0.39 -0.44 2.02
N ARG A 77 -0.84 0.02 2.25
CA ARG A 77 -1.23 0.94 3.32
C ARG A 77 -1.81 0.23 4.55
N CYS A 78 -2.77 -0.66 4.34
CA CYS A 78 -3.47 -1.39 5.42
C CYS A 78 -3.12 -2.88 5.51
N GLY A 79 -2.38 -3.43 4.55
CA GLY A 79 -1.90 -4.82 4.59
C GLY A 79 -2.94 -5.88 4.29
N VAL A 80 -4.22 -5.51 4.07
CA VAL A 80 -5.28 -6.45 3.69
C VAL A 80 -5.03 -7.01 2.28
N VAL A 81 -5.39 -8.28 2.08
CA VAL A 81 -5.36 -8.92 0.75
C VAL A 81 -6.51 -8.32 -0.07
N VAL A 82 -6.16 -7.72 -1.21
CA VAL A 82 -7.11 -7.15 -2.17
C VAL A 82 -7.01 -7.95 -3.45
N GLN A 83 -8.04 -8.75 -3.77
CA GLN A 83 -8.07 -9.58 -4.98
C GLN A 83 -8.20 -8.73 -6.25
#